data_AF-A0A4Y2TG25-F1
#
_entry.id   AF-A0A4Y2TG25-F1
#
_cell.length_a   1.000
_cell.length_b   1.000
_cell.length_c   1.000
_cell.angle_alpha   90.00
_cell.angle_beta   90.00
_cell.angle_gamma   90.00
#
_symmetry.space_group_name_H-M   'P 1'
#
loop_
_entity.id
_entity.type
_entity.pdbx_description
1 polymer ?
#
loop_
_entity_poly.entity_id
_entity_poly.type
_entity_poly.pdbx_seq_one_letter_code
_entity_poly.pdbx_strand_id
1 'polypeptide(L)'
;MDSEEYSESDSSYEDISDESDSDEDTLDAARNWCRIDQENLAPPPPRFPFSGNPGLNTRMDGSSPIEFFCIFFDDDIVGYIASETNCYAEDFFEKTDLTPSSRVQKWKDVDSSEIRVFWALLFCKV
;
A
#
# COMPACT_ATOMS: atom_id res chain seq x y z
N MET A 1 16.70 -38.21 -7.34
CA MET A 1 17.43 -36.99 -7.71
C MET A 1 16.60 -36.42 -8.83
N ASP A 2 15.62 -35.60 -8.48
CA ASP A 2 14.79 -34.89 -9.44
C ASP A 2 14.90 -33.42 -9.04
N SER A 3 15.57 -32.67 -9.90
CA SER A 3 15.85 -31.25 -9.71
C SER A 3 14.62 -30.48 -10.17
N GLU A 4 13.87 -29.92 -9.22
CA GLU A 4 12.79 -28.98 -9.50
C GLU A 4 13.42 -27.67 -10.03
N GLU A 5 13.10 -27.33 -11.27
CA GLU A 5 13.55 -26.12 -11.95
C GLU A 5 12.68 -24.93 -11.49
N TYR A 6 13.25 -24.09 -10.63
CA TYR A 6 12.62 -22.87 -10.12
C TYR A 6 12.73 -21.78 -11.19
N SER A 7 11.64 -21.50 -11.89
CA SER A 7 11.55 -20.38 -12.83
C SER A 7 11.23 -19.10 -12.06
N GLU A 8 12.25 -18.29 -11.79
CA GLU A 8 12.07 -16.92 -11.30
C GLU A 8 11.48 -16.05 -12.42
N SER A 9 10.22 -15.67 -12.28
CA SER A 9 9.60 -14.67 -13.15
C SER A 9 9.99 -13.28 -12.65
N ASP A 10 10.95 -12.66 -13.34
CA ASP A 10 11.38 -11.29 -13.09
C ASP A 10 10.26 -10.33 -13.51
N SER A 11 9.52 -9.86 -12.50
CA SER A 11 8.49 -8.83 -12.65
C SER A 11 9.17 -7.51 -13.02
N SER A 12 9.21 -7.17 -14.31
CA SER A 12 9.63 -5.85 -14.77
C SER A 12 8.62 -4.81 -14.29
N TYR A 13 9.01 -4.03 -13.28
CA TYR A 13 8.27 -2.86 -12.83
C TYR A 13 8.23 -1.85 -13.98
N GLU A 14 7.04 -1.61 -14.53
CA GLU A 14 6.77 -0.54 -15.50
C GLU A 14 7.07 0.81 -14.83
N ASP A 15 7.92 1.60 -15.49
CA ASP A 15 8.39 2.91 -15.05
C ASP A 15 7.22 3.91 -15.11
N ILE A 16 6.80 4.42 -13.95
CA ILE A 16 5.74 5.42 -13.85
C ILE A 16 6.36 6.77 -14.24
N SER A 17 6.13 7.20 -15.48
CA SER A 17 6.51 8.55 -15.95
C SER A 17 5.69 9.59 -15.19
N ASP A 18 6.34 10.29 -14.26
CA ASP A 18 5.77 11.40 -13.50
C ASP A 18 5.96 12.71 -14.29
N GLU A 19 4.95 13.08 -15.07
CA GLU A 19 4.91 14.36 -15.77
C GLU A 19 4.48 15.45 -14.79
N SER A 20 5.45 16.12 -14.14
CA SER A 20 5.19 17.27 -13.28
C SER A 20 5.86 18.54 -13.82
N ASP A 21 5.07 19.37 -14.51
CA ASP A 21 5.37 20.79 -14.76
C ASP A 21 5.39 21.55 -13.42
N SER A 22 6.57 21.86 -12.89
CA SER A 22 6.78 22.95 -11.91
C SER A 22 8.26 23.30 -11.70
N ASP A 23 8.66 24.44 -12.28
CA ASP A 23 9.79 25.33 -11.92
C ASP A 23 11.06 24.63 -11.37
N GLU A 24 11.78 23.96 -12.26
CA GLU A 24 12.87 23.00 -11.99
C GLU A 24 14.26 23.62 -11.69
N ASP A 25 14.44 24.94 -11.67
CA ASP A 25 15.80 25.51 -11.61
C ASP A 25 16.44 25.58 -10.19
N THR A 26 15.75 25.18 -9.12
CA THR A 26 16.26 25.37 -7.74
C THR A 26 16.38 24.14 -6.85
N LEU A 27 15.83 22.98 -7.23
CA LEU A 27 15.82 21.77 -6.39
C LEU A 27 16.83 20.71 -6.82
N ASP A 28 17.46 20.87 -7.98
CA ASP A 28 18.37 19.88 -8.54
C ASP A 28 19.63 19.68 -7.66
N ALA A 29 20.08 20.75 -7.01
CA ALA A 29 21.15 20.70 -6.00
C ALA A 29 20.77 19.88 -4.76
N ALA A 30 19.49 19.84 -4.37
CA ALA A 30 19.02 19.12 -3.18
C ALA A 30 18.90 17.59 -3.40
N ARG A 31 18.87 17.14 -4.65
CA ARG A 31 18.81 15.71 -5.03
C ARG A 31 20.19 15.04 -5.09
N ASN A 32 21.27 15.82 -4.98
CA ASN A 32 22.63 15.29 -5.09
C ASN A 32 23.15 14.77 -3.74
N TRP A 33 23.30 13.45 -3.64
CA TRP A 33 23.97 12.81 -2.51
C TRP A 33 25.47 13.13 -2.55
N CYS A 34 25.97 13.80 -1.51
CA CYS A 34 27.39 14.12 -1.35
C CYS A 34 28.02 13.38 -0.16
N ARG A 35 29.32 13.10 -0.25
CA ARG A 35 30.07 12.51 0.87
C ARG A 35 30.22 13.54 1.98
N ILE A 36 29.86 13.14 3.20
CA ILE A 36 30.01 13.98 4.39
C ILE A 36 31.48 13.99 4.80
N ASP A 37 32.07 15.18 4.91
CA ASP A 37 33.39 15.36 5.52
C ASP A 37 33.25 15.39 7.04
N GLN A 38 33.66 14.29 7.69
CA GLN A 38 33.50 14.11 9.13
C GLN A 38 34.39 15.06 9.96
N GLU A 39 35.45 15.61 9.36
CA GLU A 39 36.36 16.56 9.99
C GLU A 39 35.90 18.02 9.80
N ASN A 40 34.90 18.27 8.94
CA ASN A 40 34.37 19.60 8.61
C ASN A 40 32.85 19.59 8.44
N LEU A 41 32.13 19.14 9.47
CA LEU A 41 30.66 19.12 9.47
C LEU A 41 30.10 20.54 9.55
N ALA A 42 29.23 20.89 8.60
CA ALA A 42 28.37 22.06 8.74
C ALA A 42 27.51 21.92 10.02
N PRO A 43 27.19 23.02 10.72
CA PRO A 43 26.30 22.96 11.87
C PRO A 43 24.94 22.36 11.47
N PRO A 44 24.30 21.57 12.36
CA PRO A 44 23.02 20.97 12.06
C PRO A 44 22.00 22.05 11.71
N PRO A 45 21.10 21.80 10.74
CA PRO A 45 20.03 22.72 10.42
C PRO A 45 19.24 23.11 11.68
N PRO A 46 18.75 24.36 11.77
CA PRO A 46 17.92 24.79 12.89
C PRO A 46 16.68 23.90 13.00
N ARG A 47 16.35 23.51 14.24
CA ARG A 47 15.10 22.78 14.50
C ARG A 47 13.94 23.75 14.34
N PHE A 48 13.13 23.53 13.32
CA PHE A 48 11.88 24.28 13.16
C PHE A 48 10.82 23.70 14.12
N PRO A 49 10.13 24.54 14.90
CA PRO A 49 9.01 24.07 15.70
C PRO A 49 7.88 23.62 14.78
N PHE A 50 7.14 22.58 15.19
CA PHE A 50 5.91 22.20 14.51
C PHE A 50 4.91 23.36 14.59
N SER A 51 4.47 23.86 13.44
CA SER A 51 3.54 24.99 13.32
C SER A 51 2.08 24.57 13.15
N GLY A 52 1.82 23.28 12.99
CA GLY A 52 0.47 22.74 12.90
C GLY A 52 -0.24 22.68 14.24
N ASN A 53 -1.55 22.48 14.21
CA ASN A 53 -2.31 22.16 15.40
C ASN A 53 -2.08 20.67 15.74
N PRO A 54 -1.45 20.35 16.87
CA PRO A 54 -1.27 18.97 17.26
C PRO A 54 -2.62 18.34 17.62
N GLY A 55 -2.82 17.08 17.26
CA GLY A 55 -4.02 16.32 17.59
C GLY A 55 -4.76 15.82 16.35
N LEU A 56 -6.05 15.51 16.53
CA LEU A 56 -6.88 14.94 15.48
C LEU A 56 -7.38 16.04 14.54
N ASN A 57 -7.26 15.80 13.24
CA ASN A 57 -7.75 16.72 12.21
C ASN A 57 -9.27 16.63 11.97
N THR A 58 -9.94 15.67 12.62
CA THR A 58 -11.39 15.46 12.52
C THR A 58 -12.02 15.41 13.91
N ARG A 59 -13.33 15.65 14.01
CA ARG A 59 -14.05 15.54 15.28
C ARG A 59 -14.49 14.10 15.49
N MET A 60 -14.02 13.47 16.57
CA MET A 60 -14.38 12.09 16.95
C MET A 60 -14.89 11.99 18.39
N ASP A 61 -15.48 13.07 18.89
CA ASP A 61 -16.01 13.12 20.25
C ASP A 61 -17.17 12.13 20.40
N GLY A 62 -17.01 11.14 21.28
CA GLY A 62 -18.01 10.09 21.49
C GLY A 62 -18.00 8.97 20.45
N SER A 63 -17.03 8.96 19.52
CA SER A 63 -16.89 7.90 18.53
C SER A 63 -16.43 6.59 19.14
N SER A 64 -16.94 5.50 18.57
CA SER A 64 -16.54 4.13 18.88
C SER A 64 -15.19 3.78 18.24
N PRO A 65 -14.45 2.79 18.77
CA PRO A 65 -13.16 2.38 18.20
C PRO A 65 -13.21 2.01 16.71
N ILE A 66 -14.33 1.45 16.23
CA ILE A 66 -14.51 1.09 14.82
C ILE A 66 -14.62 2.32 13.92
N GLU A 67 -15.19 3.43 14.41
CA GLU A 67 -15.29 4.67 13.63
C GLU A 67 -13.91 5.30 13.39
N PHE A 68 -12.98 5.18 14.35
CA PHE A 68 -11.59 5.58 14.13
C PHE A 68 -10.91 4.72 13.06
N PHE A 69 -11.19 3.43 13.03
CA PHE A 69 -10.66 2.53 11.99
C PHE A 69 -11.19 2.93 10.61
N CYS A 70 -12.49 3.23 10.50
CA CYS A 70 -13.12 3.62 9.24
C CYS A 70 -12.65 4.98 8.69
N ILE A 71 -11.90 5.80 9.45
CA ILE A 71 -11.23 7.00 8.89
C ILE A 71 -10.19 6.59 7.84
N PHE A 72 -9.47 5.48 8.09
CA PHE A 72 -8.39 5.02 7.23
C PHE A 72 -8.86 3.97 6.21
N PHE A 73 -9.94 3.27 6.56
CA PHE A 73 -10.53 2.19 5.78
C PHE A 73 -12.01 2.50 5.51
N ASP A 74 -12.22 3.53 4.71
CA ASP A 74 -13.54 3.98 4.30
C ASP A 74 -14.20 2.99 3.31
N ASP A 75 -15.45 3.26 2.95
CA ASP A 75 -16.20 2.41 2.03
C ASP A 75 -15.59 2.37 0.62
N ASP A 76 -14.93 3.45 0.19
CA ASP A 76 -14.33 3.56 -1.13
C ASP A 76 -13.09 2.65 -1.23
N ILE A 77 -12.17 2.73 -0.27
CA ILE A 77 -10.99 1.85 -0.19
C ILE A 77 -11.42 0.39 -0.04
N VAL A 78 -12.39 0.11 0.82
CA VAL A 78 -12.88 -1.27 1.03
C VAL A 78 -13.51 -1.82 -0.25
N GLY A 79 -14.33 -1.02 -0.92
CA GLY A 79 -14.95 -1.37 -2.20
C GLY A 79 -13.89 -1.62 -3.28
N TYR A 80 -12.89 -0.74 -3.37
CA TYR A 80 -11.79 -0.88 -4.32
C TYR A 80 -10.98 -2.17 -4.10
N ILE A 81 -10.69 -2.51 -2.85
CA ILE A 81 -9.99 -3.77 -2.53
C ILE A 81 -10.84 -4.99 -2.92
N ALA A 82 -12.16 -4.95 -2.69
CA ALA A 82 -13.04 -6.03 -3.14
C ALA A 82 -13.02 -6.17 -4.67
N SER A 83 -13.13 -5.06 -5.42
CA SER A 83 -13.08 -5.10 -6.89
C SER A 83 -11.76 -5.61 -7.43
N GLU A 84 -10.62 -5.15 -6.90
CA GLU A 84 -9.31 -5.61 -7.33
C GLU A 84 -9.06 -7.09 -6.98
N THR A 85 -9.57 -7.54 -5.83
CA THR A 85 -9.48 -8.96 -5.44
C THR A 85 -10.24 -9.85 -6.42
N ASN A 86 -11.43 -9.42 -6.86
CA ASN A 86 -12.22 -10.16 -7.84
C ASN A 86 -11.59 -10.13 -9.23
N CYS A 87 -11.10 -8.96 -9.66
CA CYS A 87 -10.35 -8.81 -10.91
C CYS A 87 -9.14 -9.74 -10.96
N TYR A 88 -8.36 -9.79 -9.88
CA TYR A 88 -7.22 -10.71 -9.77
C TYR A 88 -7.65 -12.19 -9.83
N ALA A 89 -8.77 -12.55 -9.20
CA ALA A 89 -9.28 -13.91 -9.26
C ALA A 89 -9.66 -14.31 -10.70
N GLU A 90 -10.34 -13.43 -11.44
CA GLU A 90 -10.67 -13.62 -12.86
C GLU A 90 -9.40 -13.82 -13.69
N ASP A 91 -8.44 -12.91 -13.55
CA ASP A 91 -7.12 -13.00 -14.20
C ASP A 91 -6.41 -14.32 -13.91
N PHE A 92 -6.48 -14.79 -12.66
CA PHE A 92 -5.88 -16.05 -12.23
C PHE A 92 -6.56 -17.26 -12.90
N PHE A 93 -7.88 -17.24 -13.07
CA PHE A 93 -8.62 -18.29 -13.77
C PHE A 93 -8.28 -18.36 -15.25
N GLU A 94 -8.12 -17.22 -15.91
CA GLU A 94 -7.77 -17.17 -17.33
C GLU A 94 -6.35 -17.67 -17.59
N LYS A 95 -5.42 -17.42 -16.67
CA LYS A 95 -4.00 -17.72 -16.84
C LYS A 95 -3.58 -19.10 -16.34
N THR A 96 -4.43 -19.82 -15.60
CA THR A 96 -4.04 -21.04 -14.88
C THR A 96 -4.90 -22.25 -15.23
N ASP A 97 -4.26 -23.35 -15.64
CA ASP A 97 -4.92 -24.65 -15.80
C ASP A 97 -5.19 -25.30 -14.43
N LEU A 98 -6.45 -25.28 -13.99
CA LEU A 98 -6.86 -25.82 -12.69
C LEU A 98 -7.24 -27.30 -12.76
N THR A 99 -6.72 -28.09 -11.82
CA THR A 99 -7.20 -29.45 -11.61
C THR A 99 -8.65 -29.45 -11.06
N PRO A 100 -9.48 -30.46 -11.39
CA PRO A 100 -10.88 -30.54 -10.93
C PRO A 100 -11.07 -30.56 -9.40
N SER A 101 -10.03 -30.90 -8.65
CA SER A 101 -10.05 -30.91 -7.17
C SER A 101 -9.61 -29.59 -6.56
N SER A 102 -9.15 -28.63 -7.36
CA SER A 102 -8.68 -27.33 -6.88
C SER A 102 -9.79 -26.58 -6.15
N ARG A 103 -9.47 -26.06 -4.96
CA ARG A 103 -10.39 -25.25 -4.16
C ARG A 103 -10.78 -23.96 -4.86
N VAL A 104 -9.90 -23.43 -5.71
CA VAL A 104 -10.10 -22.18 -6.44
C VAL A 104 -11.29 -22.29 -7.41
N GLN A 105 -11.62 -23.49 -7.90
CA GLN A 105 -12.82 -23.71 -8.74
C GLN A 105 -14.14 -23.38 -8.02
N LYS A 106 -14.13 -23.23 -6.69
CA LYS A 106 -15.29 -22.84 -5.88
C LYS A 106 -15.24 -21.38 -5.43
N TRP A 107 -14.31 -20.58 -5.97
CA TRP A 107 -14.23 -19.16 -5.69
C TRP A 107 -15.56 -18.47 -5.99
N LYS A 108 -15.83 -17.44 -5.21
CA LYS A 108 -16.92 -16.51 -5.42
C LYS A 108 -16.37 -15.13 -5.19
N ASP A 109 -16.90 -14.19 -5.94
CA ASP A 109 -16.56 -12.80 -5.78
C ASP A 109 -16.78 -12.36 -4.34
N VAL A 110 -15.81 -11.61 -3.83
CA VAL A 110 -15.86 -11.04 -2.50
C VAL A 110 -16.57 -9.69 -2.51
N ASP A 111 -17.27 -9.38 -1.43
CA ASP A 111 -17.86 -8.07 -1.21
C ASP A 111 -17.15 -7.28 -0.09
N SER A 112 -17.51 -6.00 0.04
CA SER A 112 -16.97 -5.12 1.08
C SER A 112 -17.21 -5.64 2.50
N SER A 113 -18.29 -6.39 2.75
CA SER A 113 -18.59 -6.96 4.06
C SER A 113 -17.62 -8.10 4.39
N GLU A 114 -17.33 -8.96 3.41
CA GLU A 114 -16.35 -10.05 3.55
C GLU A 114 -14.94 -9.51 3.76
N ILE A 115 -14.55 -8.43 3.06
CA ILE A 115 -13.27 -7.74 3.31
C ILE A 115 -13.19 -7.20 4.75
N ARG A 116 -14.26 -6.57 5.24
CA ARG A 116 -14.33 -6.09 6.64
C ARG A 116 -14.22 -7.24 7.65
N VAL A 117 -14.86 -8.38 7.39
CA VAL A 117 -14.73 -9.59 8.21
C VAL A 117 -13.32 -10.15 8.17
N PHE A 118 -12.69 -10.19 6.99
CA PHE A 118 -11.31 -10.64 6.82
C PHE A 118 -10.34 -9.80 7.67
N TRP A 119 -10.48 -8.47 7.66
CA TRP A 119 -9.65 -7.61 8.53
C TRP A 119 -9.97 -7.75 10.00
N ALA A 120 -11.24 -7.94 10.37
CA ALA A 120 -11.58 -8.25 11.77
C ALA A 120 -10.87 -9.54 12.23
N LEU A 121 -10.75 -10.56 11.37
CA LEU A 121 -9.98 -11.76 11.67
C LEU A 121 -8.47 -11.51 11.74
N LEU A 122 -7.94 -10.56 10.96
CA LEU A 122 -6.52 -10.21 10.97
C LEU A 122 -6.12 -9.41 12.21
N PHE A 123 -6.94 -8.42 12.60
CA PHE A 123 -6.61 -7.47 13.67
C PHE A 123 -7.17 -7.88 15.04
N CYS A 124 -8.32 -8.56 15.09
CA CYS A 124 -8.99 -8.87 16.36
C CYS A 124 -8.77 -10.31 16.84
N LYS A 125 -8.02 -11.13 16.09
CA LYS A 125 -7.64 -12.48 16.53
C LYS A 125 -6.32 -12.39 17.32
N VAL A 126 -6.45 -12.19 18.63
CA VAL A 126 -5.38 -12.38 19.63
C VAL A 126 -5.47 -13.79 20.21
#